data_AF-K9QUR5-F1
#
_entry.id   AF-K9QUR5-F1
#
_cell.length_a   1.000
_cell.length_b   1.000
_cell.length_c   1.000
_cell.angle_alpha   90.00
_cell.angle_beta   90.00
_cell.angle_gamma   90.00
#
_symmetry.space_group_name_H-M   'P 1'
#
loop_
_entity.id
_entity.type
_entity.pdbx_description
1 polymer ?
#
loop_
_entity_poly.entity_id
_entity_poly.type
_entity_poly.pdbx_seq_one_letter_code
_entity_poly.pdbx_strand_id
1 'polypeptide(L)'
;MNKHDSWVKLKPGNPYEPILNLFPDGMIPVHDPFPMEVSKDRKANLWIIDLERLSSLQANALAQIIATHRGADPLEVATEALKKGGFAMSHEWVEALECGPEGFQRSKELADFFETAPQPPSKLAWAEFVTGQVERWIEGNEEPPPINTIEDIDPRLRTPELEQRMKMNQVNKAMAGYSVFDVLTGRAMVDALNIIDPDNVYSLVGSDDEDFEDDEVYE
;
A
#
# COMPACT_ATOMS: atom_id res chain seq x y z
N MET A 1 -9.03 6.37 0.47
CA MET A 1 -8.60 5.03 0.05
C MET A 1 -9.51 4.63 -1.09
N ASN A 2 -8.94 4.29 -2.25
CA ASN A 2 -9.71 3.73 -3.35
C ASN A 2 -9.79 2.20 -3.19
N LYS A 3 -10.64 1.57 -4.01
CA LYS A 3 -10.93 0.13 -3.99
C LYS A 3 -9.66 -0.74 -4.02
N HIS A 4 -8.72 -0.40 -4.91
CA HIS A 4 -7.49 -1.14 -5.18
C HIS A 4 -6.27 -0.57 -4.46
N ASP A 5 -6.27 -0.58 -3.12
CA ASP A 5 -5.19 0.01 -2.33
C ASP A 5 -4.02 -0.97 -2.10
N SER A 6 -3.61 -1.70 -3.14
CA SER A 6 -2.44 -2.57 -3.09
C SER A 6 -1.19 -1.88 -3.62
N TRP A 7 -0.05 -2.18 -2.99
CA TRP A 7 1.24 -1.60 -3.32
C TRP A 7 2.30 -2.69 -3.35
N VAL A 8 3.22 -2.60 -4.30
CA VAL A 8 4.32 -3.56 -4.42
C VAL A 8 5.66 -2.87 -4.18
N LYS A 9 6.48 -3.53 -3.37
CA LYS A 9 7.89 -3.22 -3.25
C LYS A 9 8.67 -4.05 -4.26
N LEU A 10 9.60 -3.43 -4.96
CA LEU A 10 10.40 -4.10 -5.98
C LEU A 10 11.78 -4.52 -5.46
N LYS A 11 12.29 -5.64 -6.00
CA LYS A 11 13.63 -6.16 -5.71
C LYS A 11 14.71 -5.21 -6.26
N PRO A 12 15.90 -5.15 -5.64
CA PRO A 12 17.05 -4.47 -6.23
C PRO A 12 17.39 -5.00 -7.64
N GLY A 13 17.87 -4.12 -8.52
CA GLY A 13 18.19 -4.41 -9.92
C GLY A 13 16.99 -4.47 -10.86
N ASN A 14 15.81 -4.03 -10.42
CA ASN A 14 14.62 -3.95 -11.27
C ASN A 14 14.69 -2.76 -12.24
N PRO A 15 14.02 -2.81 -13.40
CA PRO A 15 14.10 -1.73 -14.40
C PRO A 15 13.47 -0.41 -13.95
N TYR A 16 12.65 -0.40 -12.89
CA TYR A 16 11.95 0.78 -12.37
C TYR A 16 12.72 1.56 -11.31
N GLU A 17 13.90 1.08 -10.87
CA GLU A 17 14.75 1.79 -9.89
C GLU A 17 14.89 3.30 -10.15
N PRO A 18 15.09 3.76 -11.40
CA PRO A 18 15.27 5.20 -11.68
C PRO A 18 14.06 6.08 -11.36
N ILE A 19 12.86 5.48 -11.18
CA ILE A 19 11.61 6.22 -10.97
C ILE A 19 10.98 5.95 -9.61
N LEU A 20 11.58 5.10 -8.76
CA LEU A 20 10.98 4.75 -7.46
C LEU A 20 10.82 5.96 -6.55
N ASN A 21 11.69 6.97 -6.66
CA ASN A 21 11.56 8.23 -5.94
C ASN A 21 10.31 9.04 -6.30
N LEU A 22 9.64 8.73 -7.42
CA LEU A 22 8.37 9.34 -7.79
C LEU A 22 7.19 8.74 -7.03
N PHE A 23 7.39 7.64 -6.30
CA PHE A 23 6.34 6.92 -5.60
C PHE A 23 6.51 7.03 -4.08
N PRO A 24 5.39 7.09 -3.32
CA PRO A 24 5.43 7.01 -1.87
C PRO A 24 6.18 5.77 -1.40
N ASP A 25 7.16 5.95 -0.51
CA ASP A 25 8.00 4.89 0.05
C ASP A 25 8.69 3.98 -0.98
N GLY A 26 8.80 4.44 -2.24
CA GLY A 26 9.33 3.64 -3.35
C GLY A 26 8.44 2.48 -3.79
N MET A 27 7.16 2.49 -3.42
CA MET A 27 6.21 1.42 -3.73
C MET A 27 5.31 1.77 -4.92
N ILE A 28 5.11 0.81 -5.83
CA ILE A 28 4.27 1.04 -7.01
C ILE A 28 2.83 0.61 -6.71
N PRO A 29 1.81 1.44 -7.03
CA PRO A 29 0.42 1.05 -6.85
C PRO A 29 0.04 -0.01 -7.88
N VAL A 30 -0.58 -1.09 -7.43
CA VAL A 30 -1.06 -2.16 -8.30
C VAL A 30 -2.53 -2.43 -8.02
N HIS A 31 -3.22 -2.97 -9.03
CA HIS A 31 -4.46 -3.68 -8.80
C HIS A 31 -4.21 -4.86 -7.86
N ASP A 32 -5.21 -5.17 -7.05
CA ASP A 32 -5.14 -6.30 -6.13
C ASP A 32 -4.76 -7.59 -6.88
N PRO A 33 -3.95 -8.47 -6.25
CA PRO A 33 -3.32 -9.63 -6.89
C PRO A 33 -4.30 -10.66 -7.47
N PHE A 34 -5.60 -10.47 -7.35
CA PHE A 34 -6.59 -11.41 -7.87
C PHE A 34 -7.58 -10.71 -8.80
N PRO A 35 -7.93 -11.31 -9.93
CA PRO A 35 -7.18 -12.35 -10.62
C PRO A 35 -5.96 -11.70 -11.31
N MET A 36 -4.73 -12.13 -11.00
CA MET A 36 -3.57 -11.75 -11.83
C MET A 36 -3.95 -11.98 -13.29
N GLU A 37 -3.84 -10.96 -14.13
CA GLU A 37 -4.02 -11.14 -15.56
C GLU A 37 -2.96 -12.15 -16.01
N VAL A 38 -3.43 -13.32 -16.42
CA VAL A 38 -2.56 -14.28 -17.07
C VAL A 38 -2.36 -13.77 -18.49
N SER A 39 -1.10 -13.70 -18.93
CA SER A 39 -0.78 -13.39 -20.33
C SER A 39 -1.65 -14.23 -21.29
N LYS A 40 -1.83 -13.79 -22.55
CA LYS A 40 -2.68 -14.50 -23.52
C LYS A 40 -2.37 -16.00 -23.68
N ASP A 41 -1.13 -16.40 -23.41
CA ASP A 41 -0.65 -17.78 -23.44
C ASP A 41 -0.70 -18.51 -22.07
N ARG A 42 -1.22 -17.84 -21.05
CA ARG A 42 -1.34 -18.27 -19.65
C ARG A 42 -0.01 -18.64 -18.97
N LYS A 43 1.12 -18.07 -19.42
CA LYS A 43 2.46 -18.42 -18.93
C LYS A 43 3.07 -17.40 -17.98
N ALA A 44 2.62 -16.15 -18.00
CA ALA A 44 3.14 -15.11 -17.14
C ALA A 44 2.02 -14.58 -16.23
N ASN A 45 2.28 -14.63 -14.93
CA ASN A 45 1.56 -13.86 -13.94
C ASN A 45 2.07 -12.41 -14.04
N LEU A 46 1.20 -11.52 -14.49
CA LEU A 46 1.49 -10.10 -14.60
C LEU A 46 0.79 -9.35 -13.47
N TRP A 47 1.53 -8.45 -12.85
CA TRP A 47 0.96 -7.43 -11.98
C TRP A 47 0.50 -6.27 -12.85
N ILE A 48 -0.69 -5.75 -12.60
CA ILE A 48 -1.20 -4.58 -13.31
C ILE A 48 -1.01 -3.38 -12.39
N ILE A 49 -0.14 -2.45 -12.79
CA ILE A 49 0.04 -1.16 -12.14
C ILE A 49 -1.21 -0.34 -12.39
N ASP A 50 -1.85 0.11 -11.31
CA ASP A 50 -3.14 0.79 -11.37
C ASP A 50 -2.99 2.21 -11.94
N LEU A 51 -3.47 2.39 -13.17
CA LEU A 51 -3.36 3.66 -13.90
C LEU A 51 -4.11 4.81 -13.23
N GLU A 52 -5.21 4.53 -12.55
CA GLU A 52 -6.05 5.57 -11.91
C GLU A 52 -5.36 6.21 -10.72
N ARG A 53 -4.38 5.52 -10.14
CA ARG A 53 -3.58 5.96 -8.99
C ARG A 53 -2.29 6.66 -9.38
N LEU A 54 -1.98 6.72 -10.68
CA LEU A 54 -0.77 7.37 -11.17
C LEU A 54 -1.02 8.84 -11.48
N SER A 55 -0.11 9.69 -11.01
CA SER A 55 0.06 11.03 -11.56
C SER A 55 0.56 10.95 -13.01
N SER A 56 0.33 12.01 -13.79
CA SER A 56 0.82 12.08 -15.18
C SER A 56 2.35 11.92 -15.29
N LEU A 57 3.10 12.37 -14.27
CA LEU A 57 4.55 12.21 -14.22
C LEU A 57 4.93 10.73 -14.07
N GLN A 58 4.31 10.03 -13.11
CA GLN A 58 4.56 8.60 -12.88
C GLN A 58 4.16 7.75 -14.10
N ALA A 59 3.01 8.04 -14.71
CA ALA A 59 2.53 7.32 -15.89
C ALA A 59 3.48 7.47 -17.09
N ASN A 60 3.97 8.69 -17.35
CA ASN A 60 4.95 8.93 -18.42
C ASN A 60 6.28 8.23 -18.15
N ALA A 61 6.77 8.28 -16.91
CA ALA A 61 8.02 7.64 -16.53
C ALA A 61 7.95 6.10 -16.67
N LEU A 62 6.83 5.51 -16.25
CA LEU A 62 6.54 4.08 -16.45
C LEU A 62 6.51 3.70 -17.93
N ALA A 63 5.80 4.47 -18.75
CA ALA A 63 5.74 4.23 -20.19
C ALA A 63 7.13 4.26 -20.84
N GLN A 64 7.99 5.21 -20.48
CA GLN A 64 9.37 5.32 -20.98
C GLN A 64 10.24 4.12 -20.57
N ILE A 65 10.17 3.69 -19.31
CA ILE A 65 10.95 2.54 -18.83
C ILE A 65 10.50 1.25 -19.51
N ILE A 66 9.20 1.01 -19.57
CA ILE A 66 8.65 -0.20 -20.20
C ILE A 66 8.98 -0.22 -21.70
N ALA A 67 8.85 0.92 -22.38
CA ALA A 67 9.22 1.08 -23.78
C ALA A 67 10.69 0.77 -24.03
N THR A 68 11.59 1.31 -23.19
CA THR A 68 13.04 1.06 -23.27
C THR A 68 13.36 -0.43 -23.09
N HIS A 69 12.75 -1.07 -22.09
CA HIS A 69 12.98 -2.48 -21.79
C HIS A 69 12.40 -3.43 -22.85
N ARG A 70 11.30 -3.04 -23.51
CA ARG A 70 10.62 -3.87 -24.51
C ARG A 70 10.95 -3.52 -25.96
N GLY A 71 11.74 -2.48 -26.19
CA GLY A 71 12.04 -1.98 -27.54
C GLY A 71 10.79 -1.49 -28.27
N ALA A 72 9.86 -0.87 -27.54
CA ALA A 72 8.59 -0.34 -28.06
C ALA A 72 8.57 1.18 -28.02
N ASP A 73 7.58 1.81 -28.66
CA ASP A 73 7.37 3.25 -28.53
C ASP A 73 6.62 3.59 -27.23
N PRO A 74 7.03 4.63 -26.46
CA PRO A 74 6.36 5.01 -25.21
C PRO A 74 4.87 5.33 -25.37
N LEU A 75 4.45 5.92 -26.49
CA LEU A 75 3.04 6.23 -26.76
C LEU A 75 2.23 4.95 -27.01
N GLU A 76 2.81 3.96 -27.68
CA GLU A 76 2.19 2.65 -27.86
C GLU A 76 1.96 1.96 -26.51
N VAL A 77 2.97 1.97 -25.64
CA VAL A 77 2.87 1.41 -24.28
C VAL A 77 1.79 2.11 -23.45
N ALA A 78 1.75 3.45 -23.47
CA ALA A 78 0.74 4.23 -22.76
C ALA A 78 -0.68 3.95 -23.30
N THR A 79 -0.81 3.81 -24.63
CA THR A 79 -2.10 3.49 -25.27
C THR A 79 -2.57 2.08 -24.93
N GLU A 80 -1.66 1.11 -24.84
CA GLU A 80 -1.99 -0.24 -24.40
C GLU A 80 -2.45 -0.23 -22.95
N ALA A 81 -1.72 0.46 -22.06
CA ALA A 81 -2.07 0.56 -20.65
C ALA A 81 -3.47 1.16 -20.44
N LEU A 82 -3.83 2.21 -21.19
CA LEU A 82 -5.19 2.77 -21.16
C LEU A 82 -6.26 1.77 -21.58
N LYS A 83 -6.00 0.92 -22.58
CA LYS A 83 -6.95 -0.12 -23.02
C LYS A 83 -7.06 -1.29 -22.05
N LYS A 84 -6.04 -1.50 -21.22
CA LYS A 84 -5.91 -2.62 -20.30
C LYS A 84 -6.15 -2.25 -18.83
N GLY A 85 -6.42 -0.97 -18.55
CA GLY A 85 -6.63 -0.49 -17.19
C GLY A 85 -5.35 -0.38 -16.35
N GLY A 86 -4.17 -0.47 -16.96
CA GLY A 86 -2.90 -0.40 -16.24
C GLY A 86 -1.68 -0.88 -17.01
N PHE A 87 -0.49 -0.62 -16.44
CA PHE A 87 0.77 -1.10 -17.00
C PHE A 87 1.10 -2.50 -16.49
N ALA A 88 1.50 -3.41 -17.37
CA ALA A 88 1.91 -4.75 -16.96
C ALA A 88 3.34 -4.77 -16.41
N MET A 89 3.52 -5.41 -15.25
CA MET A 89 4.79 -5.60 -14.59
C MET A 89 5.04 -7.09 -14.34
N SER A 90 6.29 -7.53 -14.53
CA SER A 90 6.68 -8.92 -14.29
C SER A 90 6.69 -9.23 -12.79
N HIS A 91 6.11 -10.37 -12.40
CA HIS A 91 6.14 -10.85 -11.01
C HIS A 91 7.56 -11.10 -10.49
N GLU A 92 8.54 -11.33 -11.37
CA GLU A 92 9.92 -11.62 -10.98
C GLU A 92 10.58 -10.44 -10.25
N TRP A 93 10.13 -9.21 -10.53
CA TRP A 93 10.65 -7.98 -9.93
C TRP A 93 9.99 -7.64 -8.59
N VAL A 94 8.87 -8.28 -8.24
CA VAL A 94 8.16 -8.00 -6.98
C VAL A 94 8.87 -8.69 -5.81
N GLU A 95 9.26 -7.90 -4.81
CA GLU A 95 9.83 -8.38 -3.54
C GLU A 95 8.71 -8.70 -2.54
N ALA A 96 7.79 -7.76 -2.34
CA ALA A 96 6.72 -7.86 -1.36
C ALA A 96 5.47 -7.11 -1.83
N LEU A 97 4.32 -7.53 -1.30
CA LEU A 97 3.02 -6.92 -1.51
C LEU A 97 2.51 -6.36 -0.18
N GLU A 98 2.00 -5.14 -0.22
CA GLU A 98 1.14 -4.58 0.79
C GLU A 98 -0.28 -4.52 0.25
N CYS A 99 -1.17 -5.28 0.86
CA CYS A 99 -2.58 -5.31 0.48
C CYS A 99 -3.35 -4.24 1.24
N GLY A 100 -4.21 -3.54 0.53
CA GLY A 100 -5.28 -2.75 1.12
C GLY A 100 -6.41 -3.62 1.71
N PRO A 101 -7.49 -2.99 2.21
CA PRO A 101 -8.60 -3.70 2.81
C PRO A 101 -9.30 -4.71 1.88
N GLU A 102 -9.31 -4.45 0.56
CA GLU A 102 -9.86 -5.35 -0.45
C GLU A 102 -9.13 -6.71 -0.41
N GLY A 103 -7.79 -6.72 -0.46
CA GLY A 103 -7.01 -7.95 -0.43
C GLY A 103 -7.25 -8.82 0.81
N PHE A 104 -7.49 -8.21 1.98
CA PHE A 104 -7.85 -8.94 3.20
C PHE A 104 -9.27 -9.50 3.14
N GLN A 105 -10.25 -8.70 2.69
CA GLN A 105 -11.64 -9.14 2.54
C GLN A 105 -11.75 -10.33 1.57
N ARG A 106 -11.03 -10.28 0.45
CA ARG A 106 -11.03 -11.35 -0.55
C ARG A 106 -10.34 -12.62 -0.07
N SER A 107 -9.27 -12.46 0.70
CA SER A 107 -8.58 -13.58 1.36
C SER A 107 -9.48 -14.26 2.39
N LYS A 108 -10.30 -13.48 3.12
CA LYS A 108 -11.34 -14.00 4.02
C LYS A 108 -12.42 -14.76 3.26
N GLU A 109 -12.94 -14.19 2.17
CA GLU A 109 -13.94 -14.84 1.33
C GLU A 109 -13.42 -16.15 0.71
N LEU A 110 -12.14 -16.22 0.36
CA LEU A 110 -11.49 -17.45 -0.08
C LEU A 110 -11.42 -18.50 1.04
N ALA A 111 -11.09 -18.09 2.27
CA ALA A 111 -11.11 -18.98 3.43
C ALA A 111 -12.51 -19.51 3.71
N ASP A 112 -13.54 -18.65 3.67
CA ASP A 112 -14.95 -19.03 3.83
C ASP A 112 -15.41 -20.00 2.74
N PHE A 113 -14.97 -19.79 1.49
CA PHE A 113 -15.23 -20.70 0.40
C PHE A 113 -14.62 -22.09 0.65
N PHE A 114 -13.37 -22.17 1.11
CA PHE A 114 -12.75 -23.46 1.40
C PHE A 114 -13.36 -24.18 2.61
N GLU A 115 -13.91 -23.45 3.59
CA GLU A 115 -14.61 -24.07 4.73
C GLU A 115 -15.99 -24.60 4.36
N THR A 116 -16.70 -23.91 3.47
CA THR A 116 -18.10 -24.22 3.13
C THR A 116 -18.26 -25.13 1.91
N ALA A 117 -17.31 -25.10 0.97
CA ALA A 117 -17.35 -25.94 -0.22
C ALA A 117 -16.88 -27.39 0.08
N PRO A 118 -17.47 -28.40 -0.58
CA PRO A 118 -16.93 -29.76 -0.58
C PRO A 118 -15.46 -29.77 -1.01
N GLN A 119 -14.62 -30.53 -0.31
CA GLN A 119 -13.17 -30.57 -0.57
C GLN A 119 -12.76 -31.85 -1.33
N PRO A 120 -12.07 -31.75 -2.48
CA PRO A 120 -11.69 -30.51 -3.17
C PRO A 120 -12.89 -29.84 -3.89
N PRO A 121 -12.86 -28.50 -4.08
CA PRO A 121 -13.96 -27.80 -4.75
C PRO A 121 -14.16 -28.32 -6.17
N SER A 122 -15.41 -28.40 -6.61
CA SER A 122 -15.70 -28.71 -8.00
C SER A 122 -15.24 -27.57 -8.91
N LYS A 123 -14.93 -27.87 -10.18
CA LYS A 123 -14.57 -26.85 -11.18
C LYS A 123 -15.66 -25.79 -11.34
N LEU A 124 -16.93 -26.18 -11.22
CA LEU A 124 -18.07 -25.27 -11.31
C LEU A 124 -18.11 -24.32 -10.11
N ALA A 125 -18.02 -24.85 -8.89
CA ALA A 125 -18.01 -24.03 -7.67
C ALA A 125 -16.82 -23.06 -7.64
N TRP A 126 -15.64 -23.51 -8.10
CA TRP A 126 -14.48 -22.64 -8.25
C TRP A 126 -14.72 -21.53 -9.27
N ALA A 127 -15.29 -21.85 -10.43
CA ALA A 127 -15.59 -20.85 -11.46
C ALA A 127 -16.62 -19.82 -10.96
N GLU A 128 -17.67 -20.25 -10.26
CA GLU A 128 -18.68 -19.37 -9.67
C GLU A 128 -18.07 -18.43 -8.62
N PHE A 129 -17.22 -18.95 -7.74
CA PHE A 129 -16.47 -18.13 -6.79
C PHE A 129 -15.63 -17.06 -7.49
N VAL A 130 -14.83 -17.45 -8.49
CA VAL A 130 -13.97 -16.52 -9.24
C VAL A 130 -14.78 -15.46 -9.99
N THR A 131 -15.88 -15.84 -10.65
CA THR A 131 -16.76 -14.90 -11.33
C THR A 131 -17.35 -13.88 -10.36
N GLY A 132 -17.85 -14.33 -9.19
CA GLY A 132 -18.38 -13.43 -8.17
C GLY A 132 -17.32 -12.49 -7.57
N GLN A 133 -16.05 -12.88 -7.54
CA GLN A 133 -14.96 -11.99 -7.19
C GLN A 133 -14.75 -10.90 -8.25
N VAL A 134 -14.74 -11.28 -9.54
CA VAL A 134 -14.54 -10.33 -10.65
C VAL A 134 -15.70 -9.34 -10.73
N GLU A 135 -16.94 -9.81 -10.72
CA GLU A 135 -18.12 -8.96 -10.88
C GLU A 135 -18.27 -7.92 -9.76
N ARG A 136 -17.86 -8.25 -8.53
CA ARG A 136 -17.98 -7.34 -7.37
C ARG A 136 -16.75 -6.46 -7.20
N TRP A 137 -15.57 -7.08 -7.19
CA TRP A 137 -14.31 -6.42 -6.84
C TRP A 137 -13.58 -5.82 -8.04
N ILE A 138 -13.77 -6.31 -9.27
CA ILE A 138 -13.08 -5.75 -10.44
C ILE A 138 -14.03 -4.89 -11.27
N GLU A 139 -15.15 -5.46 -11.71
CA GLU A 139 -16.10 -4.76 -12.59
C GLU A 139 -17.13 -3.93 -11.80
N GLY A 140 -17.46 -4.36 -10.58
CA GLY A 140 -18.44 -3.72 -9.73
C GLY A 140 -17.89 -2.53 -8.94
N ASN A 141 -18.63 -2.11 -7.92
CA ASN A 141 -18.28 -0.99 -7.05
C ASN A 141 -18.36 -1.35 -5.56
N GLU A 142 -18.18 -2.63 -5.22
CA GLU A 142 -18.16 -3.05 -3.81
C GLU A 142 -16.93 -2.47 -3.09
N GLU A 143 -17.15 -1.91 -1.91
CA GLU A 143 -16.08 -1.32 -1.09
C GLU A 143 -15.79 -2.24 0.11
N PRO A 144 -14.51 -2.55 0.38
CA PRO A 144 -14.15 -3.39 1.52
C PRO A 144 -14.36 -2.62 2.84
N PRO A 145 -14.65 -3.32 3.95
CA PRO A 145 -14.66 -2.70 5.27
C PRO A 145 -13.27 -2.15 5.61
N PRO A 146 -13.17 -0.99 6.28
CA PRO A 146 -11.88 -0.41 6.66
C PRO A 146 -11.15 -1.29 7.69
N ILE A 147 -9.82 -1.32 7.60
CA ILE A 147 -8.94 -2.03 8.55
C ILE A 147 -8.14 -0.99 9.31
N ASN A 148 -8.46 -0.80 10.59
CA ASN A 148 -7.79 0.16 11.46
C ASN A 148 -6.85 -0.54 12.45
N THR A 149 -7.22 -1.75 12.84
CA THR A 149 -6.56 -2.56 13.88
C THR A 149 -6.42 -4.01 13.43
N ILE A 150 -5.57 -4.78 14.10
CA ILE A 150 -5.43 -6.21 13.78
C ILE A 150 -6.73 -6.97 14.08
N GLU A 151 -7.53 -6.48 15.02
CA GLU A 151 -8.82 -7.04 15.40
C GLU A 151 -9.83 -7.02 14.24
N ASP A 152 -9.70 -6.09 13.30
CA ASP A 152 -10.53 -5.99 12.09
C ASP A 152 -10.21 -7.10 11.06
N ILE A 153 -9.05 -7.75 11.17
CA ILE A 153 -8.60 -8.80 10.26
C ILE A 153 -9.10 -10.16 10.75
N ASP A 154 -9.57 -11.01 9.84
CA ASP A 154 -9.99 -12.37 10.18
C ASP A 154 -8.87 -13.14 10.90
N PRO A 155 -9.14 -13.81 12.05
CA PRO A 155 -8.12 -14.53 12.81
C PRO A 155 -7.32 -15.56 12.00
N ARG A 156 -7.90 -16.16 10.96
CA ARG A 156 -7.23 -17.13 10.09
C ARG A 156 -6.12 -16.51 9.23
N LEU A 157 -6.17 -15.19 9.03
CA LEU A 157 -5.23 -14.42 8.21
C LEU A 157 -4.17 -13.70 9.05
N ARG A 158 -4.31 -13.70 10.38
CA ARG A 158 -3.36 -13.01 11.27
C ARG A 158 -2.07 -13.81 11.36
N THR A 159 -0.94 -13.12 11.14
CA THR A 159 0.39 -13.68 11.38
C THR A 159 1.16 -12.78 12.35
N PRO A 160 2.15 -13.30 13.08
CA PRO A 160 2.99 -12.49 13.96
C PRO A 160 3.66 -11.31 13.23
N GLU A 161 4.07 -11.53 11.98
CA GLU A 161 4.70 -10.52 11.12
C GLU A 161 3.70 -9.42 10.74
N LEU A 162 2.45 -9.79 10.43
CA LEU A 162 1.39 -8.83 10.13
C LEU A 162 1.06 -7.98 11.35
N GLU A 163 0.94 -8.60 12.52
CA GLU A 163 0.73 -7.92 13.79
C GLU A 163 1.84 -6.92 14.10
N GLN A 164 3.09 -7.36 13.97
CA GLN A 164 4.24 -6.50 14.20
C GLN A 164 4.24 -5.33 13.21
N ARG A 165 3.96 -5.58 11.91
CA ARG A 165 3.90 -4.52 10.90
C ARG A 165 2.80 -3.50 11.19
N MET A 166 1.59 -3.94 11.56
CA MET A 166 0.52 -3.02 11.91
C MET A 166 0.87 -2.16 13.14
N LYS A 167 1.49 -2.76 14.16
CA LYS A 167 2.00 -2.03 15.33
C LYS A 167 3.05 -1.00 14.93
N MET A 168 4.03 -1.38 14.11
CA MET A 168 5.06 -0.44 13.64
C MET A 168 4.47 0.68 12.78
N ASN A 169 3.47 0.40 11.95
CA ASN A 169 2.77 1.43 11.18
C ASN A 169 2.02 2.41 12.08
N GLN A 170 1.39 1.94 13.17
CA GLN A 170 0.77 2.81 14.18
C GLN A 170 1.81 3.68 14.89
N VAL A 171 2.96 3.10 15.27
CA VAL A 171 4.08 3.86 15.87
C VAL A 171 4.60 4.91 14.90
N ASN A 172 4.87 4.55 13.64
CA ASN A 172 5.37 5.48 12.62
C ASN A 172 4.39 6.63 12.39
N LYS A 173 3.08 6.36 12.33
CA LYS A 173 2.06 7.41 12.23
C LYS A 173 2.06 8.34 13.45
N ALA A 174 2.18 7.79 14.65
CA ALA A 174 2.27 8.58 15.88
C ALA A 174 3.54 9.45 15.92
N MET A 175 4.63 8.98 15.29
CA MET A 175 5.92 9.67 15.29
C MET A 175 6.16 10.58 14.08
N ALA A 176 5.35 10.49 13.02
CA ALA A 176 5.58 11.17 11.73
C ALA A 176 5.56 12.71 11.80
N GLY A 177 5.06 13.29 12.90
CA GLY A 177 5.00 14.74 13.10
C GLY A 177 6.22 15.35 13.79
N TYR A 178 7.14 14.53 14.31
CA TYR A 178 8.27 15.04 15.10
C TYR A 178 9.51 15.27 14.24
N SER A 179 10.07 16.47 14.33
CA SER A 179 11.38 16.79 13.80
C SER A 179 12.49 16.16 14.66
N VAL A 180 13.73 16.16 14.16
CA VAL A 180 14.91 15.76 14.95
C VAL A 180 15.02 16.60 16.22
N PHE A 181 14.67 17.88 16.15
CA PHE A 181 14.69 18.77 17.31
C PHE A 181 13.64 18.36 18.35
N ASP A 182 12.44 18.01 17.92
CA ASP A 182 11.36 17.54 18.82
C ASP A 182 11.73 16.24 19.54
N VAL A 183 12.43 15.34 18.84
CA VAL A 183 12.92 14.09 19.45
C VAL A 183 14.03 14.37 20.47
N LEU A 184 14.99 15.24 20.14
CA LEU A 184 16.12 15.57 21.01
C LEU A 184 15.71 16.39 22.25
N THR A 185 14.71 17.26 22.12
CA THR A 185 14.16 18.04 23.23
C THR A 185 13.25 17.22 24.13
N GLY A 186 12.83 16.03 23.70
CA GLY A 186 11.88 15.19 24.45
C GLY A 186 10.43 15.61 24.26
N ARG A 187 10.11 16.45 23.27
CA ARG A 187 8.75 16.90 22.98
C ARG A 187 7.79 15.73 22.73
N ALA A 188 8.24 14.73 21.97
CA ALA A 188 7.47 13.53 21.71
C ALA A 188 7.10 12.75 23.00
N MET A 189 7.98 12.79 24.00
CA MET A 189 7.73 12.16 25.31
C MET A 189 6.65 12.93 26.09
N VAL A 190 6.75 14.27 26.11
CA VAL A 190 5.77 15.13 26.77
C VAL A 190 4.38 14.98 26.16
N ASP A 191 4.29 15.01 24.83
CA ASP A 191 3.01 14.84 24.13
C ASP A 191 2.41 13.44 24.38
N ALA A 192 3.24 12.38 24.41
CA ALA A 192 2.79 11.04 24.77
C ALA A 192 2.28 10.96 26.23
N LEU A 193 2.97 11.60 27.17
CA LEU A 193 2.54 11.65 28.58
C LEU A 193 1.21 12.39 28.74
N ASN A 194 1.01 13.52 28.04
CA ASN A 194 -0.26 14.26 28.04
C ASN A 194 -1.43 13.47 27.42
N ILE A 195 -1.16 12.52 26.50
CA ILE A 195 -2.18 11.63 25.95
C ILE A 195 -2.51 10.49 26.91
N ILE A 196 -1.50 9.88 27.54
CA ILE A 196 -1.64 8.70 28.39
C ILE A 196 -2.17 9.06 29.79
N ASP A 197 -1.78 10.22 30.29
CA ASP A 197 -2.08 10.71 31.64
C ASP A 197 -2.61 12.15 31.56
N PRO A 198 -3.83 12.34 31.04
CA PRO A 198 -4.39 13.67 30.79
C PRO A 198 -4.73 14.44 32.07
N ASP A 199 -4.73 13.76 33.22
CA ASP A 199 -4.96 14.37 34.53
C ASP A 199 -3.72 15.17 35.00
N ASN A 200 -2.57 14.97 34.36
CA ASN A 200 -1.34 15.71 34.59
C ASN A 200 -0.96 16.52 33.33
N VAL A 201 -0.48 17.75 33.52
CA VAL A 201 0.01 18.59 32.42
C VAL A 201 1.52 18.55 32.43
N TYR A 202 2.09 17.85 31.46
CA TYR A 202 3.51 17.77 31.22
C TYR A 202 3.92 18.86 30.22
N SER A 203 5.00 19.59 30.52
CA SER A 203 5.63 20.55 29.61
C SER A 203 7.15 20.35 29.61
N LEU A 204 7.81 20.82 28.56
CA LEU A 204 9.27 20.86 28.51
C LEU A 204 9.77 22.04 29.35
N VAL A 205 10.66 21.76 30.31
CA VAL A 205 11.27 22.78 31.16
C VAL A 205 12.39 23.47 30.38
N GLY A 206 12.33 24.80 30.22
CA GLY A 206 13.33 25.60 29.48
C GLY A 206 13.12 25.64 27.96
N SER A 207 11.93 25.29 27.49
CA SER A 207 11.47 25.51 26.10
C SER A 207 10.32 26.52 26.03
N ASP A 208 10.14 27.29 27.10
CA ASP A 208 9.21 28.42 27.07
C ASP A 208 9.78 29.42 26.06
N ASP A 209 8.96 29.76 25.06
CA ASP A 209 9.25 30.78 24.04
C ASP A 209 9.56 32.16 24.67
N GLU A 210 9.46 32.31 26.00
CA GLU A 210 9.82 33.51 26.74
C GLU A 210 11.34 33.67 26.97
N ASP A 211 12.17 32.60 26.91
CA ASP A 211 13.62 32.71 27.14
C ASP A 211 14.43 33.09 25.88
N PHE A 212 13.78 33.23 24.71
CA PHE A 212 14.39 33.73 23.46
C PHE A 212 13.98 35.17 23.12
N GLU A 213 13.22 35.86 23.98
CA GLU A 213 12.84 37.27 23.79
C GLU A 213 13.71 38.28 24.57
N ASP A 214 14.70 37.82 25.34
CA ASP A 214 15.66 38.70 26.03
C ASP A 214 17.02 38.75 25.30
N ASP A 215 17.00 39.11 24.01
CA ASP A 215 18.15 39.81 23.42
C ASP A 215 18.14 41.23 24.00
N GLU A 216 18.74 41.37 25.19
CA GLU A 216 19.13 42.63 25.80
C GLU A 216 19.86 43.49 24.76
N VAL A 217 19.16 44.51 24.24
CA VAL A 217 19.76 45.67 23.59
C VAL A 217 20.64 46.38 24.63
N TYR A 218 21.92 46.02 24.69
CA TYR A 218 22.93 46.87 25.33
C TYR A 218 23.39 47.92 24.32
N GLU A 219 22.90 49.15 24.50
CA GLU A 219 23.62 50.37 24.13
C GLU A 219 24.83 50.59 25.06
#